data_AF-A0A1V1NQT6-F1
#
_entry.id   AF-A0A1V1NQT6-F1
#
_cell.length_a   1.000
_cell.length_b   1.000
_cell.length_c   1.000
_cell.angle_alpha   90.00
_cell.angle_beta   90.00
_cell.angle_gamma   90.00
#
_symmetry.space_group_name_H-M   'P 1'
#
loop_
_entity.id
_entity.type
_entity.pdbx_description
1 polymer ?
#
loop_
_entity_poly.entity_id
_entity_poly.type
_entity_poly.pdbx_seq_one_letter_code
_entity_poly.pdbx_strand_id
1 'polypeptide(L)'
;MKKLKIQFTEKLLTKNAGLYLLSLFADKLSLKSLLEKEVHIERGITAQYNISDILMLLILSVLAGAKHISQVAILRHDDVVRAYLELNKFPADTTIRRLFGLFTFKNCVELDRVEKTLRDKVWSYKWFGRVTFDMDSTVK
;
A
#
# COMPACT_ATOMS: atom_id res chain seq x y z
N MET A 1 9.57 -5.14 8.61
CA MET A 1 9.71 -4.77 7.19
C MET A 1 10.83 -5.57 6.54
N LYS A 2 10.48 -6.56 5.73
CA LYS A 2 11.46 -7.40 5.04
C LYS A 2 11.93 -6.71 3.75
N LYS A 3 13.21 -6.30 3.70
CA LYS A 3 13.81 -5.79 2.45
C LYS A 3 13.95 -6.94 1.45
N LEU A 4 13.27 -6.85 0.31
CA LEU A 4 13.47 -7.78 -0.79
C LEU A 4 14.79 -7.47 -1.50
N LYS A 5 15.58 -8.53 -1.75
CA LYS A 5 16.79 -8.42 -2.55
C LYS A 5 16.40 -8.35 -4.02
N ILE A 6 16.52 -7.17 -4.63
CA ILE A 6 16.30 -7.00 -6.07
C ILE A 6 17.51 -7.62 -6.79
N GLN A 7 17.25 -8.60 -7.66
CA GLN A 7 18.26 -9.20 -8.53
C GLN A 7 17.71 -9.29 -9.95
N PHE A 8 18.53 -8.97 -10.94
CA PHE A 8 18.21 -9.15 -12.37
C PHE A 8 18.42 -10.61 -12.76
N THR A 9 17.69 -11.51 -12.11
CA THR A 9 17.63 -12.93 -12.43
C THR A 9 16.22 -13.24 -12.89
N GLU A 10 16.06 -13.87 -14.05
CA GLU A 10 14.76 -14.07 -14.72
C GLU A 10 13.74 -14.94 -13.95
N LYS A 11 14.06 -15.43 -12.74
CA LYS A 11 13.31 -16.50 -12.07
C LYS A 11 12.17 -16.05 -11.14
N LEU A 12 12.04 -14.74 -10.84
CA LEU A 12 11.07 -14.22 -9.85
C LEU A 12 10.42 -12.87 -10.25
N LEU A 13 10.22 -12.66 -11.55
CA LEU A 13 9.50 -11.47 -12.04
C LEU A 13 7.99 -11.67 -11.89
N THR A 14 7.36 -10.92 -10.98
CA THR A 14 5.89 -10.74 -10.97
C THR A 14 5.50 -9.57 -11.85
N LYS A 15 4.35 -9.66 -12.53
CA LYS A 15 3.74 -8.55 -13.28
C LYS A 15 3.52 -7.30 -12.43
N ASN A 16 3.41 -7.44 -11.10
CA ASN A 16 3.22 -6.33 -10.18
C ASN A 16 4.52 -5.91 -9.48
N ALA A 17 5.70 -6.30 -9.97
CA ALA A 17 6.98 -5.99 -9.32
C ALA A 17 7.20 -4.48 -9.14
N GLY A 18 6.63 -3.65 -10.02
CA GLY A 18 6.62 -2.20 -9.88
C GLY A 18 5.95 -1.69 -8.60
N LEU A 19 4.98 -2.44 -8.04
CA LEU A 19 4.35 -2.09 -6.77
C LEU A 19 5.33 -2.13 -5.59
N TYR A 20 6.42 -2.90 -5.68
CA TYR A 20 7.45 -2.88 -4.65
C TYR A 20 8.18 -1.54 -4.55
N LEU A 21 8.38 -0.84 -5.68
CA LEU A 21 8.96 0.50 -5.64
C LEU A 21 8.01 1.50 -4.96
N LEU A 22 6.71 1.39 -5.24
CA LEU A 22 5.68 2.19 -4.58
C LEU A 22 5.60 1.87 -3.08
N SER A 23 5.80 0.60 -2.72
CA SER A 23 5.81 0.15 -1.34
C SER A 23 7.02 0.73 -0.58
N LEU A 24 8.22 0.69 -1.18
CA LEU A 24 9.42 1.35 -0.64
C LEU A 24 9.24 2.87 -0.50
N PHE A 25 8.52 3.50 -1.42
CA PHE A 25 8.20 4.93 -1.32
C PHE A 25 7.26 5.21 -0.16
N ALA A 26 6.20 4.41 0.01
CA ALA A 26 5.31 4.51 1.17
C ALA A 26 6.06 4.31 2.50
N ASP A 27 7.02 3.40 2.53
CA ASP A 27 7.90 3.16 3.67
C ASP A 27 8.78 4.36 4.00
N LYS A 28 9.38 4.97 2.97
CA LYS A 28 10.20 6.17 3.11
C LYS A 28 9.41 7.34 3.70
N LEU A 29 8.11 7.41 3.42
CA LEU A 29 7.21 8.40 4.00
C LEU A 29 6.68 8.02 5.40
N SER A 30 6.98 6.81 5.87
CA SER A 30 6.42 6.19 7.07
C SER A 30 4.89 6.11 7.03
N LEU A 31 4.31 5.87 5.85
CA LEU A 31 2.86 5.89 5.62
C LEU A 31 2.10 4.98 6.58
N LYS A 32 2.52 3.71 6.71
CA LYS A 32 1.86 2.73 7.59
C LYS A 32 1.81 3.21 9.04
N SER A 33 2.94 3.67 9.57
CA SER A 33 3.03 4.18 10.94
C SER A 33 2.17 5.43 11.15
N LEU A 34 2.11 6.31 10.15
CA LEU A 34 1.26 7.50 10.21
C LEU A 34 -0.23 7.14 10.20
N LEU A 35 -0.64 6.14 9.40
CA LEU A 35 -2.00 5.61 9.40
C LEU A 35 -2.36 5.01 10.77
N GLU A 36 -1.45 4.24 11.39
CA GLU A 36 -1.67 3.65 12.73
C GLU A 36 -1.83 4.72 13.81
N LYS A 37 -1.10 5.83 13.68
CA LYS A 37 -1.13 6.92 14.64
C LYS A 37 -2.39 7.79 14.52
N GLU A 38 -2.82 8.09 13.30
CA GLU A 38 -3.85 9.11 13.05
C GLU A 38 -5.25 8.52 12.86
N VAL A 39 -5.38 7.30 12.34
CA VAL A 39 -6.68 6.69 12.01
C VAL A 39 -7.19 5.84 13.17
N HIS A 40 -8.22 6.33 13.86
CA HIS A 40 -8.75 5.72 15.07
C HIS A 40 -10.08 5.04 14.79
N ILE A 41 -10.05 3.70 14.66
CA ILE A 41 -11.27 2.89 14.53
C ILE A 41 -11.23 1.82 15.62
N GLU A 42 -12.27 1.82 16.46
CA GLU A 42 -12.47 0.82 17.48
C GLU A 42 -12.76 -0.55 16.86
N ARG A 43 -12.12 -1.59 17.39
CA ARG A 43 -12.32 -2.95 16.92
C ARG A 43 -12.38 -3.94 18.07
N GLY A 44 -13.10 -5.03 17.83
CA GLY A 44 -13.16 -6.14 18.77
C GLY A 44 -11.79 -6.79 19.00
N ILE A 45 -11.64 -7.40 20.18
CA ILE A 45 -10.43 -8.07 20.66
C ILE A 45 -9.94 -9.17 19.70
N THR A 46 -10.85 -9.77 18.93
CA THR A 46 -10.56 -10.87 17.99
C THR A 46 -10.14 -10.42 16.59
N ALA A 47 -9.91 -9.13 16.39
CA ALA A 47 -9.67 -8.61 15.05
C ALA A 47 -8.26 -8.93 14.52
N GLN A 48 -8.19 -9.66 13.40
CA GLN A 48 -6.97 -10.34 12.93
C GLN A 48 -5.99 -9.49 12.09
N TYR A 49 -6.39 -8.30 11.62
CA TYR A 49 -5.60 -7.49 10.66
C TYR A 49 -5.48 -6.06 11.17
N ASN A 50 -4.37 -5.34 11.10
CA ASN A 50 -4.43 -3.92 11.48
C ASN A 50 -5.19 -3.09 10.44
N ILE A 51 -5.74 -1.94 10.83
CA ILE A 51 -6.42 -1.04 9.90
C ILE A 51 -5.42 -0.52 8.87
N SER A 52 -4.22 -0.14 9.32
CA SER A 52 -3.11 0.28 8.47
C SER A 52 -2.75 -0.75 7.41
N ASP A 53 -2.69 -2.04 7.78
CA ASP A 53 -2.40 -3.14 6.83
C ASP A 53 -3.48 -3.24 5.74
N ILE A 54 -4.75 -3.13 6.12
CA ILE A 54 -5.88 -3.20 5.18
C ILE A 54 -5.94 -1.97 4.27
N LEU A 55 -5.63 -0.78 4.80
CA LEU A 55 -5.53 0.45 4.02
C LEU A 55 -4.37 0.38 3.02
N MET A 56 -3.19 -0.08 3.45
CA MET A 56 -2.04 -0.31 2.57
C MET A 56 -2.36 -1.33 1.47
N LEU A 57 -3.04 -2.43 1.83
CA LEU A 57 -3.50 -3.43 0.86
C LEU A 57 -4.45 -2.82 -0.17
N LEU A 58 -5.40 -1.98 0.26
CA LEU A 58 -6.31 -1.32 -0.66
C LEU A 58 -5.57 -0.37 -1.60
N ILE A 59 -4.69 0.48 -1.08
CA ILE A 59 -3.88 1.43 -1.88
C ILE A 59 -3.10 0.66 -2.96
N LEU A 60 -2.37 -0.39 -2.57
CA LEU A 60 -1.62 -1.21 -3.52
C LEU A 60 -2.53 -1.92 -4.53
N SER A 61 -3.72 -2.36 -4.12
CA SER A 61 -4.68 -3.00 -5.02
C SER A 61 -5.24 -2.03 -6.06
N VAL A 62 -5.54 -0.79 -5.66
CA VAL A 62 -5.97 0.28 -6.58
C VAL A 62 -4.85 0.58 -7.59
N LEU A 63 -3.60 0.68 -7.12
CA LEU A 63 -2.43 0.87 -7.98
C LEU A 63 -2.19 -0.31 -8.92
N ALA A 64 -2.57 -1.53 -8.50
CA ALA A 64 -2.58 -2.73 -9.34
C ALA A 64 -3.74 -2.78 -10.35
N GLY A 65 -4.63 -1.78 -10.34
CA GLY A 65 -5.78 -1.67 -11.25
C GLY A 65 -7.11 -2.20 -10.71
N ALA A 66 -7.22 -2.50 -9.41
CA ALA A 66 -8.50 -2.86 -8.80
C ALA A 66 -9.46 -1.66 -8.79
N LYS A 67 -10.68 -1.85 -9.31
CA LYS A 67 -11.75 -0.84 -9.37
C LYS A 67 -12.83 -1.06 -8.30
N HIS A 68 -12.91 -2.28 -7.76
CA HIS A 68 -13.90 -2.67 -6.76
C HIS A 68 -13.24 -3.45 -5.61
N ILE A 69 -13.84 -3.42 -4.41
CA ILE A 69 -13.33 -4.18 -3.25
C ILE A 69 -13.22 -5.69 -3.55
N SER A 70 -14.15 -6.24 -4.36
CA SER A 70 -14.10 -7.64 -4.80
C SER A 70 -12.88 -7.99 -5.66
N GLN A 71 -12.17 -6.98 -6.17
CA GLN A 71 -10.96 -7.16 -6.98
C GLN A 71 -9.67 -7.00 -6.16
N VAL A 72 -9.74 -6.69 -4.86
CA VAL A 72 -8.54 -6.59 -4.00
C VAL A 72 -7.76 -7.91 -3.97
N ALA A 73 -8.44 -9.04 -4.16
CA ALA A 73 -7.81 -10.35 -4.31
C ALA A 73 -6.88 -10.48 -5.53
N ILE A 74 -6.79 -9.48 -6.42
CA ILE A 74 -5.81 -9.44 -7.52
C ILE A 74 -4.35 -9.58 -7.04
N LEU A 75 -4.07 -9.17 -5.80
CA LEU A 75 -2.75 -9.30 -5.16
C LEU A 75 -2.59 -10.55 -4.28
N ARG A 76 -3.62 -11.42 -4.21
CA ARG A 76 -3.64 -12.59 -3.32
C ARG A 76 -2.50 -13.57 -3.55
N HIS A 77 -2.09 -13.74 -4.79
CA HIS A 77 -1.04 -14.68 -5.19
C HIS A 77 0.28 -13.98 -5.53
N ASP A 78 0.40 -12.69 -5.22
CA ASP A 78 1.61 -11.93 -5.46
C ASP A 78 2.54 -12.05 -4.25
N ASP A 79 3.56 -12.90 -4.36
CA ASP A 79 4.47 -13.19 -3.24
C ASP A 79 5.30 -11.96 -2.83
N VAL A 80 5.56 -11.02 -3.74
CA VAL A 80 6.29 -9.78 -3.46
C VAL A 80 5.44 -8.87 -2.59
N VAL A 81 4.18 -8.63 -2.97
CA VAL A 81 3.25 -7.81 -2.18
C VAL A 81 2.94 -8.46 -0.84
N ARG A 82 2.74 -9.78 -0.80
CA ARG A 82 2.47 -10.50 0.46
C ARG A 82 3.65 -10.42 1.43
N ALA A 83 4.87 -10.59 0.92
CA ALA A 83 6.09 -10.46 1.73
C ALA A 83 6.25 -9.02 2.27
N TYR A 84 5.89 -8.02 1.47
CA TYR A 84 5.93 -6.61 1.88
C TYR A 84 4.90 -6.27 2.97
N LEU A 85 3.63 -6.66 2.79
CA LEU A 85 2.56 -6.36 3.74
C LEU A 85 2.58 -7.23 5.00
N GLU A 86 3.50 -8.20 5.08
CA GLU A 86 3.64 -9.14 6.21
C GLU A 86 2.30 -9.85 6.54
N LEU A 87 1.46 -10.07 5.51
CA LEU A 87 0.15 -10.69 5.67
C LEU A 87 0.30 -12.22 5.78
N ASN A 88 0.12 -12.74 7.00
CA ASN A 88 0.08 -14.19 7.25
C ASN A 88 -1.04 -14.89 6.47
N LYS A 89 -2.18 -14.23 6.32
CA LYS A 89 -3.33 -14.68 5.54
C LYS A 89 -3.87 -13.50 4.74
N PHE A 90 -4.28 -13.74 3.50
CA PHE A 90 -4.92 -12.68 2.71
C PHE A 90 -6.36 -12.47 3.20
N PRO A 91 -6.78 -11.23 3.50
CA PRO A 91 -8.13 -10.96 4.00
C PRO A 91 -9.20 -11.29 2.95
N ALA A 92 -10.31 -11.85 3.39
CA ALA A 92 -11.47 -12.05 2.52
C ALA A 92 -12.16 -10.71 2.22
N ASP A 93 -12.82 -10.61 1.07
CA ASP A 93 -13.54 -9.39 0.65
C ASP A 93 -14.56 -8.92 1.70
N THR A 94 -15.22 -9.86 2.38
CA THR A 94 -16.15 -9.57 3.49
C THR A 94 -15.45 -8.92 4.68
N THR A 95 -14.19 -9.29 4.96
CA THR A 95 -13.38 -8.67 6.01
C THR A 95 -13.06 -7.23 5.67
N ILE A 96 -12.68 -6.98 4.41
CA ILE A 96 -12.38 -5.63 3.91
C ILE A 96 -13.64 -4.78 3.95
N ARG A 97 -14.77 -5.27 3.42
CA ARG A 97 -16.06 -4.57 3.45
C ARG A 97 -16.51 -4.22 4.86
N ARG A 98 -16.43 -5.18 5.79
CA ARG A 98 -16.79 -4.96 7.20
C ARG A 98 -15.94 -3.87 7.82
N LEU A 99 -14.63 -3.87 7.54
CA LEU A 99 -13.72 -2.83 8.04
C LEU A 99 -14.10 -1.45 7.49
N PHE A 100 -14.36 -1.32 6.19
CA PHE A 100 -14.81 -0.05 5.61
C PHE A 100 -16.19 0.38 6.12
N GLY A 101 -17.07 -0.55 6.48
CA GLY A 101 -18.33 -0.24 7.13
C GLY A 101 -18.20 0.37 8.52
N LEU A 102 -17.02 0.31 9.16
CA LEU A 102 -16.74 0.98 10.44
C LEU A 102 -16.28 2.43 10.27
N PHE A 103 -15.94 2.86 9.06
CA PHE A 103 -15.47 4.23 8.83
C PHE A 103 -16.62 5.21 8.99
N THR A 104 -16.35 6.27 9.71
CA THR A 104 -17.24 7.41 9.89
C THR A 104 -16.65 8.65 9.24
N PHE A 105 -17.42 9.74 9.19
CA PHE A 105 -16.93 11.03 8.72
C PHE A 105 -15.67 11.50 9.49
N LYS A 106 -15.60 11.22 10.79
CA LYS A 106 -14.41 11.50 11.62
C LYS A 106 -13.16 10.83 11.02
N ASN A 107 -13.26 9.58 10.60
CA ASN A 107 -12.14 8.85 10.02
C ASN A 107 -11.73 9.38 8.65
N CYS A 108 -12.67 9.92 7.87
CA CYS A 108 -12.34 10.62 6.63
C CYS A 108 -11.49 11.87 6.91
N VAL A 109 -11.81 12.63 7.97
CA VAL A 109 -11.00 13.78 8.40
C VAL A 109 -9.62 13.34 8.91
N GLU A 110 -9.52 12.21 9.60
CA GLU A 110 -8.23 11.63 10.00
C GLU A 110 -7.38 11.24 8.79
N LEU A 111 -7.99 10.62 7.77
CA LEU A 111 -7.31 10.30 6.51
C LEU A 111 -6.85 11.56 5.75
N ASP A 112 -7.64 12.63 5.75
CA ASP A 112 -7.26 13.93 5.17
C ASP A 112 -6.01 14.51 5.86
N ARG A 113 -5.90 14.39 7.20
CA ARG A 113 -4.69 14.80 7.93
C ARG A 113 -3.47 13.97 7.58
N VAL A 114 -3.64 12.65 7.41
CA VAL A 114 -2.57 11.77 6.93
C VAL A 114 -2.10 12.22 5.56
N GLU A 115 -3.04 12.43 4.64
CA GLU A 115 -2.79 12.89 3.28
C GLU A 115 -2.01 14.21 3.28
N LYS A 116 -2.49 15.22 4.01
CA LYS A 116 -1.83 16.52 4.12
C LYS A 116 -0.41 16.42 4.66
N THR A 117 -0.22 15.63 5.72
CA THR A 117 1.10 15.42 6.32
C THR A 117 2.08 14.78 5.32
N LEU A 118 1.63 13.82 4.52
CA LEU A 118 2.46 13.20 3.48
C LEU A 118 2.77 14.19 2.36
N ARG A 119 1.77 14.95 1.91
CA ARG A 119 1.93 15.97 0.88
C ARG A 119 2.96 17.02 1.29
N ASP A 120 2.88 17.51 2.52
CA ASP A 120 3.85 18.47 3.06
C ASP A 120 5.27 17.87 3.10
N LYS A 121 5.41 16.60 3.49
CA LYS A 121 6.70 15.90 3.42
C LYS A 121 7.26 15.83 2.00
N VAL A 122 6.44 15.47 1.01
CA VAL A 122 6.93 15.29 -0.37
C VAL A 122 7.18 16.65 -1.04
N TRP A 123 6.28 17.62 -0.89
CA TRP A 123 6.34 18.92 -1.58
C TRP A 123 7.20 19.98 -0.89
N SER A 124 7.61 19.75 0.36
CA SER A 124 8.66 20.56 0.99
C SER A 124 10.06 20.28 0.41
N TYR A 125 10.26 19.15 -0.28
CA TYR A 125 11.50 18.90 -1.01
C TYR A 125 11.63 19.86 -2.19
N LYS A 126 12.71 20.64 -2.19
CA LYS A 126 13.02 21.58 -3.26
C LYS A 126 13.19 20.80 -4.57
N TRP A 127 12.47 21.22 -5.62
CA TRP A 127 12.57 20.62 -6.95
C TRP A 127 13.99 20.82 -7.52
N PHE A 128 14.64 19.73 -7.92
CA PHE A 128 16.05 19.74 -8.37
C PHE A 128 16.24 19.95 -9.89
N GLY A 129 15.18 20.25 -10.65
CA GLY A 129 15.27 20.50 -12.10
C GLY A 129 14.72 19.36 -12.96
N ARG A 130 15.22 19.22 -14.19
CA ARG A 130 14.72 18.24 -15.18
C ARG A 130 15.29 16.85 -14.89
N VAL A 131 14.41 15.88 -14.61
CA VAL A 131 14.77 14.46 -14.57
C VAL A 131 14.43 13.84 -15.92
N THR A 132 15.44 13.37 -16.65
CA THR A 132 15.23 12.54 -17.85
C THR A 132 15.21 11.09 -17.39
N PHE A 133 14.04 10.46 -17.51
CA PHE A 133 13.88 9.04 -17.18
C PHE A 133 13.86 8.28 -18.50
N ASP A 134 14.98 7.63 -18.81
CA ASP A 134 15.10 6.81 -20.00
C ASP A 134 14.60 5.39 -19.67
N MET A 135 13.51 4.98 -20.32
CA MET A 135 12.96 3.64 -20.16
C MET A 135 13.22 2.86 -21.43
N ASP A 136 14.37 2.19 -21.50
CA ASP A 136 14.64 1.25 -22.58
C ASP A 136 13.75 0.02 -22.40
N SER A 137 12.69 -0.09 -23.23
CA SER A 137 11.96 -1.34 -23.35
C SER A 137 12.75 -2.28 -24.26
N THR A 138 13.24 -3.41 -23.74
CA THR A 138 13.69 -4.50 -24.60
C THR A 138 12.46 -5.29 -25.04
N VAL A 139 12.07 -5.13 -26.30
CA VAL A 139 11.08 -6.00 -26.95
C VAL A 139 11.76 -7.35 -27.19
N LYS A 140 11.23 -8.43 -26.64
CA LYS A 140 11.51 -9.80 -27.10
C LYS A 140 10.28 -10.29 -27.86
#